data_AF-A0A8B9GYS7-F1
#
_entry.id   AF-A0A8B9GYS7-F1
#
_cell.length_a   1.000
_cell.length_b   1.000
_cell.length_c   1.000
_cell.angle_alpha   90.00
_cell.angle_beta   90.00
_cell.angle_gamma   90.00
#
_symmetry.space_group_name_H-M   'P 1'
#
loop_
_entity.id
_entity.type
_entity.pdbx_description
1 polymer ?
#
loop_
_entity_poly.entity_id
_entity_poly.type
_entity_poly.pdbx_seq_one_letter_code
_entity_poly.pdbx_strand_id
1 'polypeptide(L)'
;MVGTLKKTRLQAAPPAAASPAGSGGVECDVCTGTKHTAVKSCLACLASFCEAHIQPHYESPAFKKHKLVEASINLQEKICSLHDKLLEVFCRTDQQVICYLCVMDKHSGHKTVSAAAERAEQQDQLGQNRETCKKTIEQKEKDVQELNKVMEKVRHSAQAAVEDSEKIFTELIQSMERRRSEVKELIRAQEKTELSLAEDLLKKLEQEIADLRRRDAELKQLSYIEDPIQFLQDFQSLPVLPQSTNLSSINMNPQFSIEFLKNRVSEMKQLNGYSKLDLVQVSEVYTVQPAEPKNREELLKFLLHTT
;
A
#
# COMPACT_ATOMS: atom_id res chain seq x y z
N MET A 1 -20.06 -18.61 3.61
CA MET A 1 -19.94 -18.99 2.18
C MET A 1 -18.48 -19.35 1.94
N VAL A 2 -18.10 -20.61 2.23
CA VAL A 2 -17.95 -21.72 1.27
C VAL A 2 -17.04 -21.37 0.08
N GLY A 3 -15.87 -22.02 0.05
CA GLY A 3 -14.91 -21.97 -1.06
C GLY A 3 -13.73 -22.92 -0.82
N THR A 4 -14.02 -24.19 -0.50
CA THR A 4 -13.05 -25.27 -0.30
C THR A 4 -12.64 -25.90 -1.63
N LEU A 5 -11.34 -26.05 -1.91
CA LEU A 5 -10.81 -26.91 -3.00
C LEU A 5 -9.60 -27.69 -2.46
N LYS A 6 -9.84 -28.87 -1.89
CA LYS A 6 -9.79 -30.23 -2.47
C LYS A 6 -8.39 -30.72 -2.87
N LYS A 7 -7.85 -31.52 -1.93
CA LYS A 7 -6.76 -32.49 -2.07
C LYS A 7 -7.32 -33.77 -2.70
N THR A 8 -6.65 -34.35 -3.69
CA THR A 8 -6.93 -35.74 -4.14
C THR A 8 -5.60 -36.45 -4.43
N ARG A 9 -5.57 -37.73 -4.04
CA ARG A 9 -4.41 -38.59 -3.82
C ARG A 9 -4.50 -39.79 -4.78
N LEU A 10 -3.37 -40.13 -5.44
CA LEU A 10 -2.93 -41.43 -6.02
C LEU A 10 -3.88 -42.06 -7.08
N GLN A 11 -3.45 -42.78 -8.13
CA GLN A 11 -2.34 -43.71 -8.34
C GLN A 11 -2.35 -44.11 -9.84
N ALA A 12 -1.19 -44.38 -10.46
CA ALA A 12 -0.99 -45.47 -11.44
C ALA A 12 0.47 -45.46 -11.93
N ALA A 13 1.15 -46.61 -11.80
CA ALA A 13 2.51 -46.84 -12.29
C ALA A 13 2.52 -47.06 -13.81
N PRO A 14 3.54 -46.60 -14.56
CA PRO A 14 3.75 -47.01 -15.94
C PRO A 14 4.47 -48.38 -16.00
N PRO A 15 4.29 -49.13 -17.10
CA PRO A 15 4.73 -50.52 -17.21
C PRO A 15 6.26 -50.65 -17.31
N ALA A 16 6.78 -51.70 -16.69
CA ALA A 16 8.11 -52.21 -16.95
C ALA A 16 8.16 -52.85 -18.34
N ALA A 17 8.98 -52.29 -19.23
CA ALA A 17 9.74 -52.95 -20.31
C ALA A 17 10.02 -51.94 -21.44
N ALA A 18 11.09 -51.19 -21.25
CA ALA A 18 12.02 -50.81 -22.31
C ALA A 18 13.24 -50.25 -21.59
N SER A 19 14.28 -51.06 -21.46
CA SER A 19 15.59 -50.57 -21.07
C SER A 19 15.89 -49.33 -21.91
N PRO A 20 16.21 -48.18 -21.31
CA PRO A 20 16.67 -47.05 -22.09
C PRO A 20 18.01 -47.46 -22.68
N ALA A 21 18.00 -47.91 -23.94
CA ALA A 21 19.12 -47.79 -24.84
C ALA A 21 19.46 -46.31 -24.93
N GLY A 22 20.29 -45.87 -24.00
CA GLY A 22 20.61 -44.49 -23.71
C GLY A 22 21.75 -44.40 -22.70
N SER A 23 22.65 -45.38 -22.68
CA SER A 23 23.97 -45.17 -22.09
C SER A 23 24.82 -44.46 -23.14
N GLY A 24 24.94 -43.15 -23.00
CA GLY A 24 26.06 -42.37 -23.54
C GLY A 24 27.37 -42.84 -22.88
N GLY A 25 27.69 -44.11 -23.07
CA GLY A 25 28.88 -44.76 -22.56
C GLY A 25 30.02 -44.47 -23.52
N VAL A 26 31.16 -44.10 -22.96
CA VAL A 26 32.41 -43.87 -23.71
C VAL A 26 32.72 -45.11 -24.53
N GLU A 27 33.09 -44.96 -25.80
CA GLU A 27 33.48 -46.10 -26.62
C GLU A 27 34.90 -46.57 -26.30
N CYS A 28 35.20 -47.84 -26.52
CA CYS A 28 36.55 -48.36 -26.43
C CYS A 28 37.39 -47.92 -27.64
N ASP A 29 38.56 -47.35 -27.38
CA ASP A 29 39.47 -46.81 -28.40
C ASP A 29 40.28 -47.91 -29.13
N VAL A 30 40.29 -49.14 -28.62
CA VAL A 30 41.09 -50.26 -29.14
C VAL A 30 40.26 -51.20 -30.03
N CYS A 31 38.94 -51.22 -29.89
CA CYS A 31 38.07 -52.09 -30.66
C CYS A 31 38.18 -51.80 -32.16
N THR A 32 38.52 -52.81 -32.95
CA THR A 32 38.47 -52.76 -34.41
C THR A 32 37.11 -53.28 -34.88
N GLY A 33 36.28 -52.40 -35.46
CA GLY A 33 34.91 -52.72 -35.89
C GLY A 33 33.84 -52.13 -34.97
N THR A 34 32.87 -52.93 -34.54
CA THR A 34 31.84 -52.49 -33.59
C THR A 34 32.50 -52.12 -32.26
N LYS A 35 32.46 -50.84 -31.91
CA LYS A 35 33.06 -50.38 -30.66
C LYS A 35 32.21 -50.77 -29.47
N HIS A 36 32.84 -51.47 -28.53
CA HIS A 36 32.22 -51.81 -27.26
C HIS A 36 32.29 -50.62 -26.30
N THR A 37 31.36 -50.55 -25.35
CA THR A 37 31.40 -49.55 -24.28
C THR A 37 32.63 -49.76 -23.40
N ALA A 38 33.38 -48.68 -23.18
CA ALA A 38 34.51 -48.65 -22.28
C ALA A 38 34.04 -48.66 -20.81
N VAL A 39 34.75 -49.44 -20.01
CA VAL A 39 34.52 -49.58 -18.56
C VAL A 39 35.52 -48.75 -17.77
N LYS A 40 36.75 -48.58 -18.29
CA LYS A 40 37.81 -47.79 -17.65
C LYS A 40 38.56 -46.95 -18.67
N SER A 41 39.04 -45.79 -18.22
CA SER A 41 40.04 -45.02 -18.95
C SER A 41 41.39 -45.13 -18.25
N CYS A 42 42.45 -45.30 -19.03
CA CYS A 42 43.82 -45.34 -18.53
C CYS A 42 44.47 -43.97 -18.70
N LEU A 43 44.89 -43.36 -17.60
CA LEU A 43 45.52 -42.04 -17.59
C LEU A 43 46.96 -42.05 -18.14
N ALA A 44 47.59 -43.22 -18.27
CA ALA A 44 48.90 -43.35 -18.90
C ALA A 44 48.80 -43.60 -20.42
N CYS A 45 47.83 -44.42 -20.85
CA CYS A 45 47.59 -44.69 -22.27
C CYS A 45 46.74 -43.60 -22.95
N LEU A 46 46.10 -42.73 -22.16
CA LEU A 46 45.19 -41.67 -22.63
C LEU A 46 44.05 -42.22 -23.51
N ALA A 47 43.59 -43.41 -23.17
CA ALA A 47 42.60 -44.17 -23.92
C ALA A 47 41.58 -44.84 -22.98
N SER A 48 40.42 -45.15 -23.54
CA SER A 48 39.29 -45.83 -22.90
C SER A 48 39.16 -47.26 -23.42
N PHE A 49 38.95 -48.20 -22.49
CA PHE A 49 39.01 -49.64 -22.75
C PHE A 49 37.71 -50.31 -22.32
N CYS A 50 37.18 -51.19 -23.16
CA CYS A 50 36.13 -52.14 -22.77
C CYS A 50 36.70 -53.25 -21.88
N GLU A 51 35.83 -54.07 -21.30
CA GLU A 51 36.20 -55.12 -20.35
C GLU A 51 37.29 -56.07 -20.88
N ALA A 52 37.25 -56.39 -22.18
CA ALA A 52 38.27 -57.25 -22.80
C ALA A 52 39.63 -56.54 -22.93
N HIS A 53 39.64 -55.29 -23.36
CA HIS A 53 40.88 -54.56 -23.65
C HIS A 53 41.54 -53.95 -22.40
N ILE A 54 40.84 -53.91 -21.26
CA ILE A 54 41.43 -53.46 -20.01
C ILE A 54 42.19 -54.57 -19.28
N GLN A 55 41.91 -55.87 -19.55
CA GLN A 55 42.56 -57.00 -18.86
C GLN A 55 44.10 -56.92 -18.80
N PRO A 56 44.82 -56.53 -19.87
CA PRO A 56 46.27 -56.39 -19.81
C PRO A 56 46.75 -55.40 -18.74
N HIS A 57 45.95 -54.39 -18.38
CA HIS A 57 46.27 -53.44 -17.32
C HIS A 57 46.22 -54.04 -15.91
N TYR A 58 45.43 -55.09 -15.72
CA TYR A 58 45.35 -55.82 -14.45
C TYR A 58 46.37 -56.95 -14.35
N GLU A 59 46.56 -57.67 -15.45
CA GLU A 59 47.31 -58.93 -15.48
C GLU A 59 48.80 -58.73 -15.76
N SER A 60 49.16 -57.78 -16.64
CA SER A 60 50.55 -57.57 -17.05
C SER A 60 51.31 -56.71 -16.04
N PRO A 61 52.47 -57.17 -15.55
CA PRO A 61 53.35 -56.36 -14.70
C PRO A 61 53.75 -55.02 -15.32
N ALA A 62 53.81 -54.94 -16.66
CA ALA A 62 54.18 -53.72 -17.38
C ALA A 62 53.12 -52.62 -17.24
N PHE A 63 51.83 -52.98 -17.22
CA PHE A 63 50.71 -52.03 -17.21
C PHE A 63 50.07 -51.86 -15.83
N LYS A 64 50.42 -52.71 -14.85
CA LYS A 64 49.88 -52.67 -13.48
C LYS A 64 50.11 -51.33 -12.76
N LYS A 65 51.11 -50.54 -13.19
CA LYS A 65 51.39 -49.19 -12.66
C LYS A 65 50.53 -48.10 -13.27
N HIS A 66 49.81 -48.39 -14.35
CA HIS A 66 48.94 -47.42 -15.00
C HIS A 66 47.74 -47.11 -14.11
N LYS A 67 47.44 -45.82 -13.94
CA LYS A 67 46.28 -45.38 -13.17
C LYS A 67 45.02 -45.48 -14.03
N LEU A 68 44.10 -46.34 -13.61
CA LEU A 68 42.79 -46.51 -14.22
C LEU A 68 41.73 -45.71 -13.46
N VAL A 69 40.84 -45.07 -14.20
CA VAL A 69 39.67 -44.35 -13.68
C VAL A 69 38.41 -44.82 -14.37
N GLU A 70 37.24 -44.50 -13.82
CA GLU A 70 35.96 -44.73 -14.52
C GLU A 70 35.99 -44.10 -15.92
N ALA A 71 35.44 -44.82 -16.89
CA ALA A 71 35.35 -44.32 -18.25
C ALA A 71 34.63 -42.96 -18.27
N SER A 72 35.28 -41.94 -18.81
CA SER A 72 34.78 -40.55 -18.81
C SER A 72 34.67 -40.04 -20.24
N ILE A 73 33.49 -39.53 -20.60
CA ILE A 73 33.19 -38.98 -21.94
C ILE A 73 34.16 -37.85 -22.31
N ASN A 74 34.66 -37.15 -21.28
CA ASN A 74 35.49 -35.97 -21.42
C ASN A 74 36.97 -36.25 -21.13
N LEU A 75 37.47 -37.48 -21.37
CA LEU A 75 38.90 -37.78 -21.17
C LEU A 75 39.77 -36.87 -22.06
N GLN A 76 39.35 -36.64 -23.31
CA GLN A 76 40.07 -35.77 -24.25
C GLN A 76 40.12 -34.31 -23.79
N GLU A 77 39.10 -33.81 -23.11
CA GLU A 77 39.11 -32.45 -22.52
C GLU A 77 40.12 -32.29 -21.37
N LYS A 78 40.61 -33.40 -20.81
CA LYS A 78 41.62 -33.43 -19.74
C LYS A 78 43.05 -33.60 -20.28
N ILE A 79 43.21 -33.63 -21.60
CA ILE A 79 44.51 -33.79 -22.28
C ILE A 79 44.89 -32.46 -22.92
N CYS A 80 46.13 -32.06 -22.72
CA CYS A 80 46.70 -30.90 -23.39
C CYS A 80 46.83 -31.16 -24.88
N SER A 81 46.14 -30.36 -25.69
CA SER A 81 46.15 -30.45 -27.16
C SER A 81 47.51 -30.18 -27.81
N LEU A 82 48.47 -29.59 -27.10
CA LEU A 82 49.81 -29.30 -27.62
C LEU A 82 50.84 -30.39 -27.32
N HIS A 83 50.64 -31.12 -26.22
CA HIS A 83 51.68 -31.96 -25.64
C HIS A 83 51.26 -33.41 -25.40
N ASP A 84 49.97 -33.73 -25.59
CA ASP A 84 49.38 -35.03 -25.31
C ASP A 84 49.75 -35.52 -23.90
N LYS A 85 49.60 -34.63 -22.92
CA LYS A 85 49.80 -34.87 -21.49
C LYS A 85 48.59 -34.40 -20.70
N LEU A 86 48.34 -35.02 -19.55
CA LEU A 86 47.21 -34.64 -18.69
C LEU A 86 47.34 -33.21 -18.17
N LEU A 87 46.19 -32.54 -18.10
CA LEU A 87 46.04 -31.22 -17.50
C LEU A 87 45.95 -31.36 -15.97
N GLU A 88 47.10 -31.33 -15.31
CA GLU A 88 47.22 -31.55 -13.85
C GLU A 88 47.73 -30.32 -13.09
N VAL A 89 48.06 -29.24 -13.79
CA VAL A 89 48.60 -28.00 -13.22
C VAL A 89 47.63 -26.86 -13.48
N PHE A 90 47.42 -25.99 -12.51
CA PHE A 90 46.68 -24.74 -12.69
C PHE A 90 47.65 -23.56 -12.69
N CYS A 91 47.62 -22.76 -13.75
CA CYS A 91 48.33 -21.50 -13.82
C CYS A 91 47.44 -20.39 -13.23
N ARG A 92 47.82 -19.84 -12.07
CA ARG A 92 47.06 -18.74 -11.42
C ARG A 92 47.18 -17.43 -12.18
N THR A 93 48.31 -17.20 -12.85
CA THR A 93 48.53 -15.99 -13.65
C THR A 93 47.52 -15.89 -14.79
N ASP A 94 47.34 -16.99 -15.53
CA ASP A 94 46.45 -17.02 -16.70
C ASP A 94 45.07 -17.60 -16.40
N GLN A 95 44.85 -18.11 -15.19
CA GLN A 95 43.65 -18.81 -14.74
C GLN A 95 43.25 -20.00 -15.64
N GLN A 96 44.22 -20.82 -16.00
CA GLN A 96 44.03 -21.95 -16.92
C GLN A 96 44.56 -23.27 -16.33
N VAL A 97 43.89 -24.37 -16.66
CA VAL A 97 44.41 -25.72 -16.39
C VAL A 97 45.32 -26.14 -17.55
N ILE A 98 46.56 -26.51 -17.24
CA ILE A 98 47.66 -26.80 -18.19
C ILE A 98 48.36 -28.12 -17.81
N CYS A 99 49.18 -28.68 -18.70
CA CYS A 99 50.04 -29.82 -18.39
C CYS A 99 51.44 -29.39 -17.95
N TYR A 100 52.26 -30.30 -17.42
CA TYR A 100 53.60 -29.98 -16.93
C TYR A 100 54.57 -29.46 -18.02
N LEU A 101 54.42 -29.88 -19.28
CA LEU A 101 55.24 -29.35 -20.38
C LEU A 101 54.93 -27.87 -20.68
N CYS A 102 53.65 -27.47 -20.65
CA CYS A 102 53.25 -26.07 -20.78
C CYS A 102 53.89 -25.15 -19.74
N VAL A 103 54.17 -25.65 -18.53
CA VAL A 103 54.84 -24.90 -17.47
C VAL A 103 56.27 -24.53 -17.87
N MET A 104 56.98 -25.44 -18.55
CA MET A 104 58.37 -25.19 -18.98
C MET A 104 58.43 -24.34 -20.25
N ASP A 105 57.39 -24.43 -21.09
CA ASP A 105 57.32 -23.70 -22.35
C ASP A 105 56.67 -22.32 -22.17
N LYS A 106 55.37 -22.21 -22.51
CA LYS A 106 54.65 -20.93 -22.61
C LYS A 106 54.36 -20.27 -21.27
N HIS A 107 54.28 -21.03 -20.18
CA HIS A 107 53.96 -20.52 -18.84
C HIS A 107 55.19 -20.48 -17.92
N SER A 108 56.40 -20.42 -18.51
CA SER A 108 57.65 -20.34 -17.76
C SER A 108 57.69 -19.06 -16.93
N GLY A 109 57.93 -19.21 -15.62
CA GLY A 109 57.94 -18.11 -14.66
C GLY A 109 56.56 -17.68 -14.14
N HIS A 110 55.45 -18.30 -14.58
CA HIS A 110 54.12 -18.01 -14.04
C HIS A 110 53.89 -18.69 -12.69
N LYS A 111 52.95 -18.17 -11.89
CA LYS A 111 52.56 -18.79 -10.62
C LYS A 111 51.68 -20.01 -10.89
N THR A 112 52.25 -21.19 -10.73
CA THR A 112 51.54 -22.46 -10.96
C THR A 112 51.41 -23.28 -9.69
N VAL A 113 50.30 -24.02 -9.57
CA VAL A 113 50.05 -25.00 -8.50
C VAL A 113 49.44 -26.26 -9.11
N SER A 114 49.36 -27.37 -8.37
CA SER A 114 48.60 -28.52 -8.88
C SER A 114 47.11 -28.18 -8.97
N ALA A 115 46.42 -28.71 -9.98
CA ALA A 115 44.99 -28.52 -10.14
C ALA A 115 44.20 -29.04 -8.93
N ALA A 116 44.71 -30.10 -8.27
CA ALA A 116 44.12 -30.64 -7.04
C ALA A 116 44.24 -29.67 -5.86
N ALA A 117 45.38 -29.00 -5.69
CA ALA A 117 45.58 -28.02 -4.62
C ALA A 117 44.73 -26.76 -4.86
N GLU A 118 44.71 -26.23 -6.09
CA GLU A 118 43.84 -25.10 -6.43
C GLU A 118 42.37 -25.42 -6.18
N ARG A 119 41.92 -26.61 -6.59
CA ARG A 119 40.54 -27.05 -6.35
C ARG A 119 40.21 -27.06 -4.86
N ALA A 120 41.12 -27.52 -4.00
CA ALA A 120 40.89 -27.54 -2.55
C ALA A 120 40.72 -26.11 -2.00
N GLU A 121 41.59 -25.17 -2.39
CA GLU A 121 41.50 -23.77 -1.98
C GLU A 121 40.20 -23.10 -2.46
N GLN A 122 39.83 -23.30 -3.73
CA GLN A 122 38.60 -22.77 -4.30
C GLN A 122 37.34 -23.42 -3.69
N GLN A 123 37.41 -24.69 -3.32
CA GLN A 123 36.31 -25.40 -2.66
C GLN A 123 36.05 -24.84 -1.26
N ASP A 124 37.10 -24.51 -0.51
CA ASP A 124 37.01 -23.87 0.80
C ASP A 124 36.42 -22.45 0.68
N GLN A 125 36.90 -21.66 -0.28
CA GLN A 125 36.36 -20.33 -0.56
C GLN A 125 34.87 -20.38 -0.95
N LEU A 126 34.48 -21.35 -1.77
CA LEU A 126 33.08 -21.57 -2.13
C LEU A 126 32.22 -21.91 -0.91
N GLY A 127 32.75 -22.70 0.03
CA GLY A 127 32.10 -22.99 1.30
C GLY A 127 31.85 -21.73 2.14
N GLN A 128 32.86 -20.87 2.29
CA GLN A 128 32.76 -19.60 3.02
C GLN A 128 31.77 -18.63 2.36
N ASN A 129 31.82 -18.51 1.03
CA ASN A 129 30.90 -17.67 0.27
C ASN A 129 29.45 -18.17 0.42
N ARG A 130 29.23 -19.49 0.36
CA ARG A 130 27.91 -20.09 0.55
C ARG A 130 27.35 -19.81 1.94
N GLU A 131 28.18 -19.91 2.98
CA GLU A 131 27.77 -19.60 4.35
C GLU A 131 27.43 -18.11 4.54
N THR A 132 28.24 -17.23 3.95
CA THR A 132 27.98 -15.79 3.94
C THR A 132 26.68 -15.46 3.23
N CYS A 133 26.40 -16.13 2.10
CA CYS A 133 25.18 -15.97 1.34
C CYS A 133 23.96 -16.39 2.15
N LYS A 134 24.01 -17.55 2.83
CA LYS A 134 22.94 -18.01 3.74
C LYS A 134 22.64 -17.01 4.85
N LYS A 135 23.67 -16.54 5.57
CA LYS A 135 23.50 -15.53 6.63
C LYS A 135 22.88 -14.23 6.11
N THR A 136 23.28 -13.80 4.91
CA THR A 136 22.72 -12.61 4.27
C THR A 136 21.26 -12.81 3.89
N ILE A 137 20.89 -13.98 3.36
CA ILE A 137 19.50 -14.33 3.06
C ILE A 137 18.66 -14.30 4.34
N GLU A 138 19.09 -14.97 5.41
CA GLU A 138 18.38 -14.99 6.69
C GLU A 138 18.20 -13.57 7.28
N GLN A 139 19.22 -12.71 7.15
CA GLN A 139 19.11 -11.32 7.59
C GLN A 139 18.10 -10.55 6.73
N LYS A 140 18.14 -10.71 5.39
CA LYS A 140 17.21 -10.04 4.49
C LYS A 140 15.77 -10.51 4.68
N GLU A 141 15.55 -11.78 4.99
CA GLU A 141 14.22 -12.30 5.36
C GLU A 141 13.70 -11.64 6.64
N LYS A 142 14.57 -11.40 7.65
CA LYS A 142 14.20 -10.64 8.86
C LYS A 142 13.89 -9.17 8.53
N ASP A 143 14.74 -8.52 7.73
CA ASP A 143 14.52 -7.13 7.29
C ASP A 143 13.15 -6.98 6.60
N VAL A 144 12.79 -7.93 5.73
CA VAL A 144 11.49 -7.97 5.04
C VAL A 144 10.33 -8.14 6.03
N GLN A 145 10.47 -9.02 7.03
CA GLN A 145 9.44 -9.18 8.06
C GLN A 145 9.25 -7.92 8.90
N GLU A 146 10.33 -7.23 9.26
CA GLU A 146 10.26 -5.97 10.00
C GLU A 146 9.63 -4.86 9.16
N LEU A 147 10.03 -4.72 7.90
CA LEU A 147 9.45 -3.74 6.99
C LEU A 147 7.94 -3.95 6.78
N ASN A 148 7.51 -5.21 6.62
CA ASN A 148 6.08 -5.52 6.54
C ASN A 148 5.32 -5.08 7.80
N LYS A 149 5.90 -5.25 9.01
CA LYS A 149 5.28 -4.75 10.25
C LYS A 149 5.18 -3.22 10.28
N VAL A 150 6.20 -2.52 9.79
CA VAL A 150 6.17 -1.05 9.67
C VAL A 150 5.09 -0.62 8.69
N MET A 151 5.00 -1.24 7.52
CA MET A 151 3.96 -0.96 6.53
C MET A 151 2.55 -1.14 7.10
N GLU A 152 2.32 -2.24 7.83
CA GLU A 152 1.04 -2.45 8.50
C GLU A 152 0.75 -1.36 9.54
N LYS A 153 1.73 -0.97 10.37
CA LYS A 153 1.54 0.13 11.33
C LYS A 153 1.18 1.45 10.65
N VAL A 154 1.86 1.79 9.55
CA VAL A 154 1.55 3.00 8.76
C VAL A 154 0.12 2.92 8.22
N ARG A 155 -0.28 1.77 7.67
CA ARG A 155 -1.65 1.56 7.16
C ARG A 155 -2.70 1.74 8.26
N HIS A 156 -2.50 1.12 9.43
CA HIS A 156 -3.42 1.25 10.56
C HIS A 156 -3.46 2.69 11.09
N SER A 157 -2.31 3.36 11.18
CA SER A 157 -2.24 4.75 11.62
C SER A 157 -2.94 5.71 10.65
N ALA A 158 -2.78 5.50 9.34
CA ALA A 158 -3.45 6.31 8.33
C ALA A 158 -4.97 6.10 8.38
N GLN A 159 -5.42 4.85 8.51
CA GLN A 159 -6.84 4.53 8.63
C GLN A 159 -7.45 5.15 9.91
N ALA A 160 -6.77 5.04 11.05
CA ALA A 160 -7.22 5.66 12.29
C ALA A 160 -7.32 7.19 12.17
N ALA A 161 -6.34 7.83 11.52
CA ALA A 161 -6.39 9.28 11.30
C ALA A 161 -7.58 9.70 10.40
N VAL A 162 -7.90 8.90 9.37
CA VAL A 162 -9.09 9.12 8.55
C VAL A 162 -10.36 8.98 9.40
N GLU A 163 -10.51 7.90 10.15
CA GLU A 163 -11.68 7.66 11.01
C GLU A 163 -11.88 8.75 12.06
N ASP A 164 -10.80 9.17 12.73
CA ASP A 164 -10.84 10.26 13.70
C ASP A 164 -11.24 11.58 13.04
N SER A 165 -10.71 11.87 11.84
CA SER A 165 -11.07 13.08 11.10
C SER A 165 -12.53 13.08 10.66
N GLU A 166 -13.04 11.95 10.15
CA GLU A 166 -14.44 11.79 9.75
C GLU A 166 -15.38 11.96 10.95
N LYS A 167 -15.00 11.43 12.12
CA LYS A 167 -15.75 11.61 13.35
C LYS A 167 -15.84 13.09 13.73
N ILE A 168 -14.72 13.81 13.72
CA ILE A 168 -14.69 15.25 14.02
C ILE A 168 -15.58 16.03 13.05
N PHE A 169 -15.48 15.75 11.74
CA PHE A 169 -16.34 16.42 10.75
C PHE A 169 -17.81 16.08 10.94
N THR A 170 -18.14 14.85 11.30
CA THR A 170 -19.53 14.42 11.58
C THR A 170 -20.09 15.19 12.78
N GLU A 171 -19.34 15.29 13.88
CA GLU A 171 -19.75 16.06 15.06
C GLU A 171 -19.95 17.56 14.73
N LEU A 172 -19.07 18.12 13.90
CA LEU A 172 -19.18 19.50 13.45
C LEU A 172 -20.44 19.73 12.60
N ILE A 173 -20.71 18.85 11.63
CA ILE A 173 -21.91 18.92 10.79
C ILE A 173 -23.16 18.87 11.67
N GLN A 174 -23.24 17.92 12.60
CA GLN A 174 -24.38 17.80 13.52
C GLN A 174 -24.56 19.05 14.39
N SER A 175 -23.47 19.64 14.87
CA SER A 175 -23.50 20.90 15.64
C SER A 175 -24.04 22.06 14.79
N MET A 176 -23.59 22.18 13.54
CA MET A 176 -24.07 23.19 12.60
C MET A 176 -25.56 23.01 12.28
N GLU A 177 -26.01 21.78 12.04
CA GLU A 177 -27.42 21.47 11.77
C GLU A 177 -28.33 21.79 12.97
N ARG A 178 -27.85 21.52 14.18
CA ARG A 178 -28.55 21.89 15.42
C ARG A 178 -28.72 23.41 15.52
N ARG A 179 -27.62 24.17 15.38
CA ARG A 179 -27.67 25.65 15.41
C ARG A 179 -28.55 26.22 14.30
N ARG A 180 -28.52 25.64 13.10
CA ARG A 180 -29.42 26.02 11.99
C ARG A 180 -30.88 25.86 12.39
N SER A 181 -31.21 24.75 13.06
CA SER A 181 -32.57 24.47 13.52
C SER A 181 -33.00 25.44 14.62
N GLU A 182 -32.14 25.70 15.60
CA GLU A 182 -32.38 26.67 16.67
C GLU A 182 -32.66 28.08 16.12
N VAL A 183 -31.85 28.56 15.18
CA VAL A 183 -32.05 29.87 14.53
C VAL A 183 -33.39 29.91 13.80
N LYS A 184 -33.77 28.84 13.10
CA LYS A 184 -35.05 28.76 12.40
C LYS A 184 -36.23 28.85 13.37
N GLU A 185 -36.19 28.10 14.48
CA GLU A 185 -37.25 28.13 15.48
C GLU A 185 -37.36 29.49 16.18
N LEU A 186 -36.24 30.15 16.48
CA LEU A 186 -36.23 31.52 17.01
C LEU A 186 -36.90 32.52 16.06
N ILE A 187 -36.61 32.43 14.75
CA ILE A 187 -37.26 33.28 13.74
C ILE A 187 -38.77 33.05 13.73
N ARG A 188 -39.22 31.78 13.74
CA ARG A 188 -40.65 31.44 13.70
C ARG A 188 -41.39 31.83 14.99
N ALA A 189 -40.74 31.69 16.14
CA ALA A 189 -41.30 32.12 17.42
C ALA A 189 -41.50 33.65 17.47
N GLN A 190 -40.52 34.41 16.97
CA GLN A 190 -40.66 35.87 16.89
C GLN A 190 -41.76 36.26 15.90
N GLU A 191 -41.76 35.69 14.69
CA GLU A 191 -42.79 35.93 13.67
C GLU A 191 -44.20 35.72 14.25
N LYS A 192 -44.42 34.60 14.96
CA LYS A 192 -45.70 34.30 15.60
C LYS A 192 -46.09 35.34 16.66
N THR A 193 -45.13 35.80 17.46
CA THR A 193 -45.37 36.80 18.51
C THR A 193 -45.78 38.14 17.90
N GLU A 194 -45.03 38.62 16.92
CA GLU A 194 -45.34 39.88 16.23
C GLU A 194 -46.67 39.82 15.48
N LEU A 195 -46.97 38.69 14.81
CA LEU A 195 -48.25 38.49 14.14
C LEU A 195 -49.42 38.49 15.13
N SER A 196 -49.28 37.84 16.29
CA SER A 196 -50.33 37.84 17.32
C SER A 196 -50.62 39.25 17.86
N LEU A 197 -49.58 40.06 18.06
CA LEU A 197 -49.72 41.47 18.46
C LEU A 197 -50.45 42.28 17.38
N ALA A 198 -50.10 42.06 16.11
CA ALA A 198 -50.75 42.72 14.98
C ALA A 198 -52.22 42.30 14.84
N GLU A 199 -52.54 41.02 15.03
CA GLU A 199 -53.91 40.49 15.00
C GLU A 199 -54.78 41.07 16.12
N ASP A 200 -54.24 41.21 17.33
CA ASP A 200 -54.97 41.78 18.46
C ASP A 200 -55.24 43.28 18.26
N LEU A 201 -54.28 44.01 17.68
CA LEU A 201 -54.49 45.39 17.27
C LEU A 201 -55.55 45.51 16.17
N LEU A 202 -55.52 44.62 15.18
CA LEU A 202 -56.51 44.58 14.10
C LEU A 202 -57.92 44.38 14.65
N LYS A 203 -58.12 43.39 15.53
CA LYS A 203 -59.42 43.15 16.19
C LYS A 203 -59.91 44.37 16.95
N LYS A 204 -59.01 45.05 17.67
CA LYS A 204 -59.34 46.27 18.39
C LYS A 204 -59.84 47.37 17.45
N LEU A 205 -59.16 47.56 16.31
CA LEU A 205 -59.56 48.53 15.30
C LEU A 205 -60.88 48.17 14.61
N GLU A 206 -61.10 46.89 14.29
CA GLU A 206 -62.36 46.42 13.72
C GLU A 206 -63.54 46.67 14.67
N GLN A 207 -63.35 46.44 15.98
CA GLN A 207 -64.34 46.74 16.99
C GLN A 207 -64.61 48.25 17.10
N GLU A 208 -63.56 49.08 17.11
CA GLU A 208 -63.68 50.54 17.13
C GLU A 208 -64.46 51.07 15.91
N ILE A 209 -64.19 50.53 14.71
CA ILE A 209 -64.93 50.85 13.48
C ILE A 209 -66.40 50.42 13.60
N ALA A 210 -66.68 49.22 14.14
CA ALA A 210 -68.04 48.72 14.30
C ALA A 210 -68.85 49.60 15.26
N ASP A 211 -68.25 50.02 16.37
CA ASP A 211 -68.89 50.93 17.34
C ASP A 211 -69.12 52.32 16.74
N LEU A 212 -68.15 52.87 15.99
CA LEU A 212 -68.31 54.12 15.26
C LEU A 212 -69.43 54.04 14.20
N ARG A 213 -69.53 52.93 13.46
CA ARG A 213 -70.62 52.71 12.49
C ARG A 213 -71.99 52.63 13.17
N ARG A 214 -72.09 51.97 14.32
CA ARG A 214 -73.33 51.93 15.12
C ARG A 214 -73.72 53.34 15.55
N ARG A 215 -72.77 54.12 16.04
CA ARG A 215 -72.95 55.51 16.46
C ARG A 215 -73.44 56.40 15.31
N ASP A 216 -72.80 56.30 14.15
CA ASP A 216 -73.20 57.03 12.94
C ASP A 216 -74.65 56.71 12.55
N ALA A 217 -75.08 55.45 12.65
CA ALA A 217 -76.46 55.05 12.39
C ALA A 217 -77.45 55.65 13.42
N GLU A 218 -77.11 55.65 14.71
CA GLU A 218 -77.93 56.28 15.77
C GLU A 218 -78.08 57.79 15.54
N LEU A 219 -76.98 58.48 15.20
CA LEU A 219 -76.99 59.91 14.89
C LEU A 219 -77.81 60.22 13.64
N LYS A 220 -77.74 59.38 12.60
CA LYS A 220 -78.60 59.50 11.41
C LYS A 220 -80.08 59.35 11.77
N GLN A 221 -80.45 58.37 12.61
CA GLN A 221 -81.84 58.19 13.03
C GLN A 221 -82.37 59.42 13.78
N LEU A 222 -81.59 59.96 14.72
CA LEU A 222 -81.96 61.18 15.44
C LEU A 222 -82.18 62.37 14.52
N SER A 223 -81.40 62.49 13.43
CA SER A 223 -81.55 63.59 12.48
C SER A 223 -82.90 63.62 11.74
N TYR A 224 -83.64 62.51 11.74
CA TYR A 224 -84.97 62.41 11.12
C TYR A 224 -86.13 62.68 12.11
N ILE A 225 -85.86 62.91 13.40
CA ILE A 225 -86.90 63.22 14.39
C ILE A 225 -87.33 64.68 14.22
N GLU A 226 -88.59 64.90 13.84
CA GLU A 226 -89.14 66.25 13.63
C GLU A 226 -89.62 66.91 14.93
N ASP A 227 -90.03 66.13 15.95
CA ASP A 227 -90.48 66.67 17.24
C ASP A 227 -89.29 67.22 18.06
N PRO A 228 -89.25 68.53 18.36
CA PRO A 228 -88.09 69.14 19.02
C PRO A 228 -87.84 68.64 20.45
N ILE A 229 -88.89 68.22 21.16
CA ILE A 229 -88.77 67.77 22.55
C ILE A 229 -88.19 66.35 22.58
N GLN A 230 -88.72 65.44 21.76
CA GLN A 230 -88.21 64.08 21.61
C GLN A 230 -86.75 64.07 21.14
N PHE A 231 -86.40 64.91 20.16
CA PHE A 231 -85.03 65.06 19.70
C PHE A 231 -84.07 65.41 20.85
N LEU A 232 -84.43 66.41 21.67
CA LEU A 232 -83.58 66.85 22.78
C LEU A 232 -83.44 65.80 23.88
N GLN A 233 -84.49 65.04 24.18
CA GLN A 233 -84.45 63.96 25.16
C GLN A 233 -83.57 62.79 24.70
N ASP A 234 -83.72 62.36 23.45
CA ASP A 234 -82.94 61.26 22.90
C ASP A 234 -81.48 61.66 22.67
N PHE A 235 -81.23 62.90 22.24
CA PHE A 235 -79.88 63.45 22.09
C PHE A 235 -79.14 63.55 23.43
N GLN A 236 -79.82 63.89 24.53
CA GLN A 236 -79.20 63.93 25.87
C GLN A 236 -78.90 62.53 26.43
N SER A 237 -79.62 61.51 25.98
CA SER A 237 -79.45 60.12 26.41
C SER A 237 -78.30 59.40 25.69
N LEU A 238 -77.66 60.06 24.73
CA LEU A 238 -76.58 59.52 23.94
C LEU A 238 -75.28 59.34 24.76
N PRO A 239 -74.68 58.14 24.79
CA PRO A 239 -73.42 57.92 25.48
C PRO A 239 -72.25 58.72 24.89
N VAL A 240 -71.30 59.14 25.73
CA VAL A 240 -70.09 59.87 25.31
C VAL A 240 -69.23 58.98 24.42
N LEU A 241 -68.68 59.55 23.33
CA LEU A 241 -67.82 58.81 22.41
C LEU A 241 -66.55 58.32 23.12
N PRO A 242 -66.19 57.02 23.01
CA PRO A 242 -64.89 56.55 23.45
C PRO A 242 -63.77 57.31 22.73
N GLN A 243 -62.68 57.59 23.45
CA GLN A 243 -61.52 58.26 22.88
C GLN A 243 -60.88 57.35 21.83
N SER A 244 -60.71 57.85 20.59
CA SER A 244 -60.19 57.03 19.49
C SER A 244 -58.76 56.59 19.76
N THR A 245 -58.41 55.35 19.41
CA THR A 245 -57.02 54.87 19.53
C THR A 245 -56.13 55.61 18.52
N ASN A 246 -55.31 56.56 18.95
CA ASN A 246 -54.35 57.25 18.08
C ASN A 246 -53.21 56.29 17.69
N LEU A 247 -53.21 55.83 16.44
CA LEU A 247 -52.24 54.85 15.91
C LEU A 247 -50.84 55.45 15.64
N SER A 248 -50.71 56.78 15.66
CA SER A 248 -49.47 57.53 15.36
C SER A 248 -48.33 57.31 16.36
N SER A 249 -48.56 56.60 17.46
CA SER A 249 -47.58 56.25 18.49
C SER A 249 -47.25 54.76 18.55
N ILE A 250 -47.77 53.93 17.64
CA ILE A 250 -47.34 52.53 17.52
C ILE A 250 -45.98 52.50 16.82
N ASN A 251 -44.95 52.83 17.59
CA ASN A 251 -43.60 52.46 17.27
C ASN A 251 -43.54 50.93 17.38
N MET A 252 -43.76 50.23 16.25
CA MET A 252 -43.38 48.83 16.15
C MET A 252 -41.88 48.77 16.43
N ASN A 253 -41.55 48.44 17.67
CA ASN A 253 -40.21 48.52 18.21
C ASN A 253 -39.31 47.57 17.38
N PRO A 254 -38.34 48.07 16.61
CA PRO A 254 -37.59 47.26 15.64
C PRO A 254 -36.48 46.45 16.33
N GLN A 255 -36.70 45.96 17.56
CA GLN A 255 -35.67 45.22 18.30
C GLN A 255 -35.35 43.86 17.68
N PHE A 256 -36.17 43.40 16.73
CA PHE A 256 -35.91 42.21 15.95
C PHE A 256 -36.08 42.47 14.44
N SER A 257 -35.27 43.39 13.91
CA SER A 257 -35.14 43.50 12.45
C SER A 257 -34.56 42.19 11.91
N ILE A 258 -35.14 41.68 10.82
CA ILE A 258 -34.56 40.58 10.04
C ILE A 258 -33.10 40.89 9.67
N GLU A 259 -32.76 42.17 9.51
CA GLU A 259 -31.39 42.67 9.30
C GLU A 259 -30.46 42.36 10.48
N PHE A 260 -30.93 42.51 11.72
CA PHE A 260 -30.18 42.19 12.94
C PHE A 260 -29.92 40.67 13.05
N LEU A 261 -30.94 39.85 12.76
CA LEU A 261 -30.78 38.39 12.71
C LEU A 261 -29.79 37.95 11.62
N LYS A 262 -29.88 38.54 10.42
CA LYS A 262 -28.92 38.29 9.34
C LYS A 262 -27.51 38.64 9.76
N ASN A 263 -27.30 39.78 10.43
CA ASN A 263 -26.00 40.19 10.94
C ASN A 263 -25.46 39.21 11.98
N ARG A 264 -26.28 38.78 12.95
CA ARG A 264 -25.86 37.78 13.94
C ARG A 264 -25.54 36.41 13.35
N VAL A 265 -26.30 35.97 12.33
CA VAL A 265 -25.97 34.74 11.58
C VAL A 265 -24.67 34.91 10.80
N SER A 266 -24.42 36.10 10.24
CA SER A 266 -23.16 36.44 9.58
C SER A 266 -21.97 36.46 10.55
N GLU A 267 -22.16 36.91 11.79
CA GLU A 267 -21.15 36.86 12.85
C GLU A 267 -20.82 35.41 13.28
N MET A 268 -21.81 34.52 13.31
CA MET A 268 -21.57 33.08 13.56
C MET A 268 -20.65 32.44 12.50
N LYS A 269 -20.67 32.95 11.26
CA LYS A 269 -19.76 32.51 10.19
C LYS A 269 -18.30 32.76 10.53
N GLN A 270 -18.01 33.84 11.26
CA GLN A 270 -16.65 34.24 11.66
C GLN A 270 -16.16 33.47 12.90
N LEU A 271 -17.07 33.20 13.85
CA LEU A 271 -16.74 32.49 15.10
C LEU A 271 -16.40 31.02 14.91
N ASN A 272 -16.83 30.40 13.81
CA ASN A 272 -16.58 28.99 13.62
C ASN A 272 -15.11 28.66 13.34
N GLY A 273 -14.20 29.59 13.04
CA GLY A 273 -12.74 29.35 13.01
C GLY A 273 -12.20 28.28 12.02
N TYR A 274 -13.07 27.47 11.41
CA TYR A 274 -12.72 26.35 10.52
C TYR A 274 -12.40 26.79 9.10
N SER A 275 -12.53 28.08 8.77
CA SER A 275 -12.22 28.62 7.44
C SER A 275 -10.71 28.59 7.12
N LYS A 276 -9.88 28.19 8.08
CA LYS A 276 -8.42 28.18 7.97
C LYS A 276 -7.78 26.89 8.48
N LEU A 277 -8.47 25.75 8.38
CA LEU A 277 -7.78 24.45 8.44
C LEU A 277 -6.92 24.34 7.17
N ASP A 278 -5.72 24.93 7.23
CA ASP A 278 -4.69 24.68 6.24
C ASP A 278 -4.52 23.17 6.16
N LEU A 279 -4.67 22.63 4.95
CA LEU A 279 -4.51 21.22 4.66
C LEU A 279 -3.03 20.90 4.92
N VAL A 280 -2.69 20.57 6.17
CA VAL A 280 -1.32 20.21 6.55
C VAL A 280 -0.89 19.11 5.58
N GLN A 281 0.21 19.36 4.88
CA GLN A 281 0.74 18.46 3.87
C GLN A 281 1.04 17.12 4.55
N VAL A 282 0.17 16.11 4.35
CA VAL A 282 0.28 14.77 4.96
C VAL A 282 1.58 14.06 4.54
N SER A 283 2.31 14.61 3.58
CA SER A 283 3.59 14.15 3.05
C SER A 283 4.75 14.09 4.06
N GLU A 284 4.65 14.73 5.24
CA GLU A 284 5.76 14.74 6.22
C GLU A 284 5.76 13.56 7.22
N VAL A 285 4.74 12.69 7.23
CA VAL A 285 4.54 11.80 8.40
C VAL A 285 5.32 10.47 8.32
N TYR A 286 5.67 9.96 7.14
CA TYR A 286 6.48 8.73 7.03
C TYR A 286 7.34 8.66 5.76
N THR A 287 8.59 9.14 5.83
CA THR A 287 9.62 8.73 4.87
C THR A 287 10.25 7.42 5.33
N VAL A 288 9.90 6.31 4.69
CA VAL A 288 10.66 5.06 4.81
C VAL A 288 11.97 5.26 4.03
N GLN A 289 13.01 5.76 4.70
CA GLN A 289 14.34 5.81 4.13
C GLN A 289 15.08 4.49 4.43
N PRO A 290 15.83 3.94 3.46
CA PRO A 290 16.78 2.87 3.75
C PRO A 290 17.75 3.34 4.83
N ALA A 291 18.04 2.50 5.83
CA ALA A 291 19.04 2.83 6.83
C ALA A 291 20.40 3.09 6.14
N GLU A 292 21.01 4.25 6.41
CA GLU A 292 22.37 4.53 5.96
C GLU A 292 23.32 3.44 6.49
N PRO A 293 24.26 2.96 5.68
CA PRO A 293 25.18 1.90 6.06
C PRO A 293 25.99 2.33 7.29
N LYS A 294 25.88 1.57 8.39
CA LYS A 294 26.43 1.94 9.70
C LYS A 294 27.92 1.63 9.83
N ASN A 295 28.48 0.90 8.86
CA ASN A 295 29.88 0.53 8.83
C ASN A 295 30.41 0.46 7.40
N ARG A 296 31.74 0.48 7.29
CA ARG A 296 32.46 0.51 6.01
C ARG A 296 32.17 -0.71 5.13
N GLU A 297 31.89 -1.88 5.72
CA GLU A 297 31.54 -3.10 4.96
C GLU A 297 30.14 -3.03 4.36
N GLU A 298 29.16 -2.48 5.07
CA GLU A 298 27.81 -2.22 4.55
C GLU A 298 27.83 -1.17 3.43
N LEU A 299 28.68 -0.15 3.55
CA LEU A 299 28.84 0.88 2.53
C LEU A 299 29.48 0.31 1.25
N LEU A 300 30.46 -0.59 1.38
CA LEU A 300 31.05 -1.29 0.24
C LEU A 300 30.07 -2.24 -0.44
N LYS A 301 29.19 -2.92 0.31
CA LYS A 301 28.12 -3.77 -0.26
C LYS A 301 27.02 -2.95 -0.96
N PHE A 302 26.70 -1.77 -0.44
CA PHE A 302 25.73 -0.86 -1.05
C PHE A 302 26.21 -0.32 -2.41
N LEU A 303 27.49 0.03 -2.53
CA LEU A 303 28.09 0.53 -3.78
C LEU A 303 28.25 -0.56 -4.85
N LEU A 304 28.46 -1.83 -4.46
CA LEU A 304 28.60 -2.95 -5.41
C LEU A 304 27.26 -3.44 -6.00
N HIS A 305 26.12 -3.02 -5.44
CA HIS A 305 24.79 -3.35 -5.97
C HIS A 305 24.17 -2.24 -6.84
N THR A 306 24.87 -1.13 -7.02
CA THR A 306 24.40 0.04 -7.80
C THR A 306 25.17 0.26 -9.11
N THR A 307 25.99 -0.71 -9.54
CA THR A 307 26.68 -0.79 -10.84
C THR A 307 26.35 -2.10 -11.53
#